data_AF-A0A2V6KSU3-F1
#
_entry.id   AF-A0A2V6KSU3-F1
#
_cell.length_a   1.000
_cell.length_b   1.000
_cell.length_c   1.000
_cell.angle_alpha   90.00
_cell.angle_beta   90.00
_cell.angle_gamma   90.00
#
_symmetry.space_group_name_H-M   'P 1'
#
loop_
_entity.id
_entity.type
_entity.pdbx_description
1 polymer ?
#
loop_
_entity_poly.entity_id
_entity_poly.type
_entity_poly.pdbx_seq_one_letter_code
_entity_poly.pdbx_strand_id
1 'polypeptide(L)' 'MIPLTALWLPILLSAVVVFFASFIVHILLTYHRSDYRKLPDEDRVTDALRNAGVTRGPAYFFPYCKFEEMKSAPVIEKF' A
#
# COMPACT_ATOMS: atom_id res chain seq x y z
N MET A 1 -19.08 0.70 -39.90
CA MET A 1 -18.90 0.22 -38.51
C MET A 1 -17.54 -0.47 -38.42
N ILE A 2 -16.67 -0.10 -37.48
CA ILE A 2 -15.38 -0.79 -37.27
C ILE A 2 -15.62 -1.92 -36.26
N PRO A 3 -15.30 -3.18 -36.58
CA PRO A 3 -15.46 -4.27 -35.62
C PRO A 3 -14.45 -4.11 -34.48
N LEU A 4 -14.86 -4.40 -33.24
CA LEU A 4 -13.98 -4.33 -32.06
C LEU A 4 -12.69 -5.13 -32.26
N THR A 5 -12.77 -6.23 -33.00
CA THR A 5 -11.61 -7.08 -33.28
C THR A 5 -10.49 -6.37 -34.04
N ALA A 6 -10.83 -5.39 -34.88
CA ALA A 6 -9.85 -4.56 -35.59
C ALA A 6 -9.09 -3.60 -34.65
N LEU A 7 -9.55 -3.41 -33.41
CA LEU A 7 -8.95 -2.52 -32.42
C LEU A 7 -8.12 -3.27 -31.35
N TRP A 8 -8.05 -4.60 -31.39
CA TRP A 8 -7.34 -5.37 -30.35
C TRP A 8 -5.86 -4.98 -30.22
N LEU A 9 -5.16 -4.82 -31.34
CA LEU A 9 -3.74 -4.44 -31.33
C LEU A 9 -3.52 -3.07 -30.67
N PRO A 10 -4.20 -1.98 -31.09
CA PRO A 10 -4.04 -0.69 -30.41
C PRO A 10 -4.50 -0.71 -28.95
N ILE A 11 -5.57 -1.45 -28.59
CA ILE A 11 -6.02 -1.58 -27.19
C ILE A 11 -4.92 -2.19 -26.31
N LEU A 12 -4.35 -3.32 -26.72
CA LEU A 12 -3.32 -4.00 -25.94
C LEU A 12 -2.05 -3.14 -25.83
N LEU A 13 -1.64 -2.52 -26.93
CA LEU A 13 -0.47 -1.65 -26.92
C LEU A 13 -0.67 -0.46 -25.98
N SER A 14 -1.81 0.22 -26.05
CA SER A 14 -2.14 1.33 -25.15
C SER A 14 -2.22 0.88 -23.69
N ALA A 15 -2.83 -0.27 -23.41
CA ALA A 15 -2.92 -0.81 -22.05
C ALA A 15 -1.55 -1.05 -21.44
N VAL A 16 -0.63 -1.65 -22.20
CA VAL A 16 0.76 -1.87 -21.77
C VAL A 16 1.48 -0.55 -21.50
N VAL A 17 1.36 0.43 -22.40
CA VAL A 17 2.00 1.75 -22.24
C VAL A 17 1.47 2.47 -21.00
N VAL A 18 0.14 2.52 -20.82
CA VAL A 18 -0.48 3.18 -19.66
C VAL A 18 -0.13 2.47 -18.36
N PHE A 19 -0.06 1.13 -18.35
CA PHE A 19 0.37 0.36 -17.19
C PHE A 19 1.77 0.76 -16.72
N PHE A 20 2.75 0.80 -17.64
CA PHE A 20 4.11 1.20 -17.30
C PHE A 20 4.21 2.68 -16.94
N ALA A 21 3.51 3.57 -17.66
CA ALA A 21 3.47 4.99 -17.31
C ALA A 21 2.92 5.19 -15.88
N SER A 22 1.83 4.52 -15.54
CA SER A 22 1.26 4.55 -14.18
C SER A 22 2.24 4.02 -13.14
N PHE A 23 2.93 2.91 -13.42
CA PHE A 23 3.94 2.36 -12.52
C PHE A 23 5.09 3.35 -12.28
N ILE A 24 5.63 3.95 -13.35
CA ILE A 24 6.73 4.92 -13.26
C ILE A 24 6.31 6.16 -12.47
N VAL A 25 5.13 6.71 -12.76
CA VAL A 25 4.59 7.88 -12.03
C VAL A 25 4.45 7.57 -10.55
N HIS A 26 3.95 6.38 -10.21
CA HIS A 26 3.77 5.97 -8.81
C HIS A 26 5.11 5.85 -8.05
N ILE A 27 6.14 5.26 -8.67
CA ILE A 27 7.45 5.12 -8.02
C ILE A 27 8.25 6.43 -7.95
N LEU A 28 8.14 7.32 -8.96
CA LEU A 28 8.93 8.54 -9.05
C LEU A 28 8.40 9.67 -8.18
N LEU A 29 7.07 9.85 -8.13
CA LEU A 29 6.51 10.97 -7.39
C LEU A 29 6.60 10.78 -5.87
N THR A 30 6.77 9.55 -5.38
CA THR A 30 7.01 9.22 -3.96
C THR A 30 6.01 9.84 -2.97
N TYR A 31 4.83 10.26 -3.43
CA TYR A 31 3.88 11.09 -2.67
C TYR A 31 3.32 10.39 -1.43
N HIS A 32 3.40 9.06 -1.34
CA HIS A 32 3.02 8.29 -0.15
C HIS A 32 4.14 8.11 0.88
N ARG A 33 5.38 8.54 0.61
CA ARG A 33 6.47 8.36 1.58
C ARG A 33 6.21 9.08 2.90
N SER A 34 5.56 10.24 2.87
CA SER A 34 5.19 10.99 4.07
C SER A 34 4.03 10.38 4.85
N ASP A 35 3.22 9.55 4.20
CA ASP A 35 2.05 8.91 4.81
C ASP A 35 2.48 7.75 5.72
N TYR A 36 3.66 7.18 5.46
CA TYR A 36 4.24 6.06 6.20
C TYR A 36 5.19 6.55 7.30
N ARG A 37 4.63 6.91 8.46
CA ARG A 37 5.42 7.37 9.62
C ARG A 37 4.83 6.89 10.94
N LYS A 38 5.67 6.75 11.95
CA LYS A 38 5.24 6.47 13.33
C LYS A 38 4.32 7.59 13.84
N LEU A 39 3.21 7.23 14.45
CA LEU A 39 2.34 8.20 15.12
C LEU A 39 3.01 8.76 16.39
N PRO A 40 2.74 10.03 16.76
CA PRO A 40 3.03 10.50 18.11
C PRO A 40 2.28 9.63 19.13
N ASP A 41 2.97 9.15 20.16
CA ASP A 41 2.40 8.28 21.21
C ASP A 41 1.65 7.05 20.66
N GLU A 42 2.22 6.42 19.60
CA GLU A 42 1.64 5.25 18.93
C GLU A 42 1.29 4.10 19.88
N ASP A 43 2.09 3.92 20.94
CA ASP A 43 1.89 2.83 21.91
C ASP A 43 0.55 3.02 22.64
N ARG A 44 0.24 4.24 23.09
CA ARG A 44 -1.07 4.57 23.68
C ARG A 44 -2.23 4.35 22.71
N VAL A 45 -2.07 4.72 21.43
CA VAL A 45 -3.10 4.48 20.40
C VAL A 45 -3.30 2.98 20.17
N THR A 46 -2.21 2.23 20.10
CA THR A 46 -2.22 0.77 19.92
C THR A 46 -2.94 0.09 21.09
N ASP A 47 -2.65 0.50 22.33
CA ASP A 47 -3.30 -0.02 23.53
C ASP A 47 -4.80 0.28 23.54
N ALA A 48 -5.20 1.50 23.16
CA ALA A 48 -6.60 1.87 23.07
C ALA A 48 -7.36 1.00 22.05
N LEU A 49 -6.76 0.73 20.89
CA LEU A 49 -7.35 -0.15 19.86
C LEU A 49 -7.45 -1.60 20.32
N ARG A 50 -6.41 -2.11 20.99
CA ARG A 50 -6.41 -3.45 21.59
C ARG A 50 -7.51 -3.58 22.64
N ASN A 51 -7.66 -2.60 23.53
CA ASN A 51 -8.71 -2.56 24.54
C ASN A 51 -10.12 -2.47 23.93
N ALA A 52 -10.26 -1.83 22.77
CA ALA A 52 -11.50 -1.81 22.01
C ALA A 52 -11.81 -3.14 21.28
N GLY A 53 -10.95 -4.14 21.39
CA GLY A 53 -11.12 -5.44 20.74
C GLY A 53 -10.83 -5.43 19.24
N VAL A 54 -10.10 -4.43 18.73
CA VAL A 54 -9.69 -4.38 17.33
C VAL A 54 -8.73 -5.54 17.05
N THR A 55 -9.15 -6.44 16.17
CA THR A 55 -8.32 -7.55 15.72
C THR A 55 -7.44 -7.13 14.54
N ARG A 56 -6.35 -7.89 14.32
CA ARG A 56 -5.52 -7.79 13.11
C ARG A 56 -6.42 -7.77 11.87
N GLY A 57 -6.41 -6.67 11.10
CA GLY A 57 -7.43 -6.37 10.09
C GLY A 57 -7.18 -5.03 9.37
N PRO A 58 -8.15 -4.51 8.58
CA PRO A 58 -7.95 -3.77 7.31
C PRO A 58 -7.31 -2.37 7.41
N ALA A 59 -6.67 -2.03 8.52
CA ALA A 59 -5.75 -0.89 8.58
C ALA A 59 -4.49 -1.27 7.79
N TYR A 60 -4.34 -0.75 6.58
CA TYR A 60 -3.34 -1.20 5.60
C TYR A 60 -1.89 -1.14 6.10
N PHE A 61 -1.58 -0.33 7.12
CA PHE A 61 -0.27 -0.38 7.78
C PHE A 61 -0.25 0.27 9.17
N PHE A 62 -0.69 -0.46 10.21
CA PHE A 62 -0.60 -0.01 11.60
C PHE A 62 -0.47 -1.23 12.54
N PRO A 63 0.35 -1.18 13.60
CA PRO A 63 1.25 -0.09 14.02
C PRO A 63 2.45 0.12 13.09
N TYR A 64 3.16 1.26 13.19
CA TYR A 64 4.35 1.49 12.37
C TYR A 64 5.45 0.47 12.70
N CYS A 65 6.10 -0.03 11.65
CA CYS A 65 7.37 -0.75 11.68
C CYS A 65 8.17 -0.39 10.43
N LYS A 66 9.49 -0.61 10.44
CA LYS A 66 10.27 -0.50 9.21
C LYS A 66 10.13 -1.76 8.37
N PHE A 67 10.23 -1.62 7.04
CA PHE A 67 10.13 -2.75 6.12
C PHE A 67 11.18 -3.84 6.41
N GLU A 68 12.39 -3.49 6.85
CA GLU A 68 13.44 -4.46 7.18
C GLU A 68 13.12 -5.27 8.45
N GLU A 69 12.26 -4.74 9.33
CA GLU A 69 11.94 -5.31 10.65
C GLU A 69 10.65 -6.15 10.62
N MET A 70 9.89 -6.14 9.50
CA MET A 70 8.57 -6.78 9.38
C MET A 70 8.53 -8.27 9.75
N LYS A 71 9.66 -8.98 9.61
CA LYS A 71 9.77 -10.41 9.91
C LYS A 71 10.34 -10.69 11.31
N SER A 72 10.68 -9.66 12.08
CA SER A 72 11.23 -9.84 13.42
C SER A 72 10.15 -10.23 14.42
N ALA A 73 10.50 -11.08 15.39
CA ALA A 73 9.55 -11.53 16.42
C ALA A 73 8.87 -10.36 17.18
N PRO A 74 9.59 -9.29 17.58
CA PRO A 74 8.98 -8.14 18.26
C PRO A 74 7.93 -7.42 17.40
N VAL A 75 8.14 -7.31 16.09
CA VAL A 75 7.17 -6.68 15.18
C VAL A 75 5.95 -7.58 15.01
N ILE A 76 6.12 -8.89 14.85
CA ILE A 76 5.01 -9.85 14.72
C ILE A 76 4.11 -9.84 15.98
N GLU A 77 4.69 -9.66 17.17
CA GLU A 77 3.95 -9.54 18.43
C GLU A 77 3.22 -8.20 18.56
N LYS A 78 3.85 -7.11 18.09
CA LYS A 78 3.31 -5.74 18.12
C LYS A 78 2.10 -5.55 17.20
N PHE A 79 2.06 -6.21 16.05
CA PHE A 79 0.86 -6.26 15.19
C PHE A 79 -0.23 -7.10 15.84
#